data_AF-A0AAE1VKQ4-F1
#
_entry.id   AF-A0AAE1VKQ4-F1
#
_cell.length_a   1.000
_cell.length_b   1.000
_cell.length_c   1.000
_cell.angle_alpha   90.00
_cell.angle_beta   90.00
_cell.angle_gamma   90.00
#
_symmetry.space_group_name_H-M   'P 1'
#
loop_
_entity.id
_entity.type
_entity.pdbx_description
1 polymer ?
#
loop_
_entity_poly.entity_id
_entity_poly.type
_entity_poly.pdbx_seq_one_letter_code
_entity_poly.pdbx_strand_id
1 'polypeptide(L)'
;MQMKEVAAFLCHVGSKTSYIYRISSTHVELHQILKSSITFLEMSFSQNYNYGAIGEALKVDLLNHPEYIEQNAILAFQAAIWQWMNPVKKGQPSAHDAFVGNGKPTKNDTLSKRVPGLGTTMNILYGDNVCNQGDVDSMNIIISHYLYYLDLMDVGREEAGPHELLTCAEQKPFNPSSAPAASS
;
A
#
# COMPACT_ATOMS: atom_id res chain seq x y z
N MET A 1 12.52 9.56 10.01
CA MET A 1 11.71 9.64 8.76
C MET A 1 11.88 8.39 7.91
N GLN A 2 13.11 8.01 7.53
CA GLN A 2 13.38 6.82 6.72
C GLN A 2 12.81 5.51 7.31
N MET A 3 13.01 5.23 8.61
CA MET A 3 12.47 3.99 9.22
C MET A 3 10.94 3.93 9.26
N LYS A 4 10.25 5.08 9.33
CA LYS A 4 8.78 5.13 9.30
C LYS A 4 8.24 4.72 7.93
N GLU A 5 8.93 5.12 6.87
CA GLU A 5 8.57 4.73 5.52
C GLU A 5 8.78 3.23 5.29
N VAL A 6 9.90 2.68 5.78
CA VAL A 6 10.15 1.23 5.72
C VAL A 6 9.06 0.46 6.47
N ALA A 7 8.68 0.92 7.67
CA ALA A 7 7.58 0.33 8.43
C ALA A 7 6.24 0.41 7.68
N ALA A 8 5.95 1.52 7.01
CA ALA A 8 4.74 1.70 6.22
C ALA A 8 4.73 0.77 5.00
N PHE A 9 5.84 0.68 4.26
CA PHE A 9 5.96 -0.26 3.15
C PHE A 9 5.74 -1.71 3.62
N LEU A 10 6.43 -2.13 4.68
CA LEU A 10 6.31 -3.48 5.22
C LEU A 10 4.93 -3.77 5.82
N CYS A 11 4.22 -2.78 6.36
CA CYS A 11 2.87 -3.01 6.85
C CYS A 11 1.91 -3.31 5.71
N HIS A 12 2.05 -2.67 4.55
CA HIS A 12 1.21 -2.98 3.39
C HIS A 12 1.50 -4.37 2.82
N VAL A 13 2.78 -4.73 2.72
CA VAL A 13 3.21 -6.06 2.28
C VAL A 13 2.75 -7.15 3.26
N GLY A 14 2.89 -6.92 4.57
CA GLY A 14 2.61 -7.90 5.62
C GLY A 14 1.13 -8.00 6.06
N SER A 15 0.38 -6.90 6.06
CA SER A 15 -1.02 -6.89 6.53
C SER A 15 -1.96 -7.81 5.74
N LYS A 16 -1.55 -8.25 4.55
CA LYS A 16 -2.32 -9.18 3.71
C LYS A 16 -1.94 -10.64 3.90
N THR A 17 -0.84 -10.92 4.60
CA THR A 17 -0.45 -12.27 5.02
C THR A 17 -0.71 -12.55 6.51
N SER A 18 -1.44 -11.65 7.20
CA SER A 18 -1.94 -11.75 8.59
C SER A 18 -2.64 -13.04 8.97
N TYR A 19 -3.26 -13.77 8.03
CA TYR A 19 -3.80 -15.11 8.31
C TYR A 19 -2.69 -16.14 8.62
N ILE A 20 -1.45 -15.88 8.19
CA ILE A 20 -0.28 -16.77 8.31
C ILE A 20 0.58 -16.39 9.54
N TYR A 21 0.61 -15.11 9.94
CA TYR A 21 1.44 -14.63 11.06
C TYR A 21 1.02 -15.12 12.44
N ARG A 22 -0.16 -15.74 12.60
CA ARG A 22 -0.50 -16.46 13.83
C ARG A 22 0.36 -17.72 14.07
N ILE A 23 1.21 -18.14 13.13
CA ILE A 23 1.91 -19.45 13.20
C ILE A 23 3.46 -19.37 13.27
N SER A 24 4.14 -18.29 12.92
CA SER A 24 5.62 -18.30 12.93
C SER A 24 6.22 -16.99 13.48
N SER A 25 6.67 -17.05 14.73
CA SER A 25 7.39 -15.98 15.43
C SER A 25 8.92 -16.13 15.35
N THR A 26 9.48 -16.98 14.47
CA THR A 26 10.95 -17.20 14.49
C THR A 26 11.67 -17.33 13.16
N HIS A 27 11.02 -17.50 12.01
CA HIS A 27 11.72 -17.45 10.71
C HIS A 27 10.81 -16.86 9.62
N VAL A 28 11.26 -15.76 9.01
CA VAL A 28 10.69 -15.27 7.75
C VAL A 28 11.26 -16.14 6.63
N GLU A 29 10.49 -17.14 6.17
CA GLU A 29 10.91 -17.94 5.02
C GLU A 29 10.79 -17.15 3.71
N LEU A 30 11.71 -17.37 2.76
CA LEU A 30 11.67 -16.80 1.40
C LEU A 30 10.30 -17.00 0.74
N HIS A 31 9.68 -18.15 0.97
CA HIS A 31 8.33 -18.47 0.46
C HIS A 31 7.24 -17.54 1.03
N GLN A 32 7.41 -17.03 2.26
CA GLN A 32 6.49 -16.10 2.90
C GLN A 32 6.67 -14.66 2.39
N ILE A 33 7.90 -14.25 2.08
CA ILE A 33 8.19 -12.97 1.41
C ILE A 33 7.56 -12.96 0.02
N LEU A 34 7.70 -14.06 -0.72
CA LEU A 34 7.04 -14.23 -2.02
C LEU A 34 5.53 -14.04 -1.91
N LYS A 35 4.85 -14.84 -1.06
CA LYS A 35 3.39 -14.77 -0.90
C LYS A 35 2.91 -13.37 -0.53
N SER A 36 3.61 -12.71 0.39
CA SER A 36 3.25 -11.35 0.82
C SER A 36 3.40 -10.32 -0.30
N SER A 37 4.48 -10.44 -1.09
CA SER A 37 4.76 -9.53 -2.20
C SER A 37 3.79 -9.76 -3.37
N ILE A 38 3.43 -11.00 -3.67
CA ILE A 38 2.47 -11.35 -4.73
C ILE A 38 1.07 -10.81 -4.38
N THR A 39 0.57 -11.06 -3.16
CA THR A 39 -0.75 -10.54 -2.75
C THR A 39 -0.81 -9.01 -2.75
N PHE A 40 0.31 -8.33 -2.45
CA PHE A 40 0.41 -6.87 -2.56
C PHE A 40 0.30 -6.37 -4.01
N LEU A 41 0.84 -7.13 -4.98
CA LEU A 41 0.78 -6.82 -6.40
C LEU A 41 -0.58 -7.15 -7.02
N GLU A 42 -1.18 -8.28 -6.63
CA GLU A 42 -2.47 -8.75 -7.15
C GLU A 42 -3.65 -7.86 -6.76
N MET A 43 -3.59 -7.20 -5.61
CA MET A 43 -4.74 -6.48 -5.06
C MET A 43 -4.79 -5.00 -5.46
N SER A 44 -3.88 -4.55 -6.33
CA SER A 44 -4.01 -3.27 -7.02
C SER A 44 -5.04 -3.39 -8.16
N PHE A 45 -5.91 -2.38 -8.28
CA PHE A 45 -7.07 -2.29 -9.19
C PHE A 45 -6.77 -2.49 -10.70
N SER A 46 -5.51 -2.68 -11.10
CA SER A 46 -5.13 -2.80 -12.51
C SER A 46 -3.99 -3.80 -12.73
N GLN A 47 -4.23 -5.08 -12.42
CA GLN A 47 -3.24 -6.15 -12.55
C GLN A 47 -2.52 -6.13 -13.93
N ASN A 48 -3.27 -6.08 -15.04
CA ASN A 48 -2.66 -6.10 -16.39
C ASN A 48 -1.82 -4.85 -16.72
N TYR A 49 -2.24 -3.66 -16.29
CA TYR A 49 -1.47 -2.43 -16.52
C TYR A 49 -0.18 -2.44 -15.68
N ASN A 50 -0.28 -2.91 -14.44
CA ASN A 50 0.85 -2.96 -13.52
C ASN A 50 1.90 -3.98 -13.98
N TYR A 51 1.50 -5.18 -14.40
CA TYR A 51 2.47 -6.18 -14.88
C TYR A 51 3.23 -5.71 -16.12
N GLY A 52 2.58 -5.01 -17.05
CA GLY A 52 3.26 -4.42 -18.22
C GLY A 52 4.29 -3.35 -17.82
N ALA A 53 3.89 -2.38 -16.98
CA ALA A 53 4.76 -1.28 -16.58
C ALA A 53 5.91 -1.74 -15.65
N ILE A 54 5.63 -2.65 -14.71
CA ILE A 54 6.64 -3.28 -13.87
C ILE A 54 7.58 -4.13 -14.73
N GLY A 55 7.04 -4.89 -15.67
CA GLY A 55 7.82 -5.75 -16.57
C GLY A 55 8.79 -4.95 -17.44
N GLU A 56 8.35 -3.82 -17.99
CA GLU A 56 9.20 -2.89 -18.74
C GLU A 56 10.32 -2.32 -17.85
N ALA A 57 10.00 -1.90 -16.62
CA ALA A 57 10.97 -1.34 -15.69
C ALA A 57 12.02 -2.36 -15.20
N LEU A 58 11.58 -3.60 -14.96
CA LEU A 58 12.45 -4.70 -14.49
C LEU A 58 13.09 -5.49 -15.64
N LYS A 59 12.74 -5.19 -16.90
CA LYS A 59 13.16 -5.91 -18.11
C LYS A 59 12.83 -7.41 -18.05
N VAL A 60 11.63 -7.72 -17.56
CA VAL A 60 11.07 -9.08 -17.45
C VAL A 60 9.66 -9.06 -18.04
N ASP A 61 9.31 -10.05 -18.86
CA ASP A 61 7.98 -10.12 -19.48
C ASP A 61 6.92 -10.63 -18.48
N LEU A 62 6.58 -9.77 -17.53
CA LEU A 62 5.58 -10.07 -16.51
C LEU A 62 4.14 -10.02 -17.03
N LEU A 63 3.92 -9.43 -18.22
CA LEU A 63 2.61 -9.36 -18.83
C LEU A 63 2.17 -10.72 -19.37
N ASN A 64 3.09 -11.46 -19.99
CA ASN A 64 2.82 -12.81 -20.49
C ASN A 64 3.23 -13.91 -19.49
N HIS A 65 4.15 -13.62 -18.56
CA HIS A 65 4.67 -14.56 -17.56
C HIS A 65 4.59 -14.02 -16.12
N PRO A 66 3.39 -13.77 -15.58
CA PRO A 66 3.21 -13.29 -14.20
C PRO A 66 3.75 -14.28 -13.15
N GLU A 67 3.82 -15.58 -13.47
CA GLU A 67 4.35 -16.64 -12.61
C GLU A 67 5.81 -16.43 -12.17
N TYR A 68 6.58 -15.59 -12.87
CA TYR A 68 7.95 -15.27 -12.48
C TYR A 68 8.03 -14.56 -11.13
N ILE A 69 7.04 -13.72 -10.80
CA ILE A 69 6.94 -13.09 -9.49
C ILE A 69 6.70 -14.16 -8.42
N GLU A 70 5.93 -15.20 -8.73
CA GLU A 70 5.62 -16.30 -7.82
C GLU A 70 6.76 -17.29 -7.60
N GLN A 71 7.82 -17.20 -8.40
CA GLN A 71 8.96 -18.12 -8.34
C GLN A 71 10.24 -17.43 -7.87
N ASN A 72 10.29 -16.08 -7.89
CA ASN A 72 11.48 -15.31 -7.54
C ASN A 72 11.19 -14.22 -6.51
N ALA A 73 11.68 -14.42 -5.29
CA ALA A 73 11.51 -13.50 -4.16
C ALA A 73 12.06 -12.11 -4.44
N ILE A 74 13.21 -12.05 -5.10
CA ILE A 74 13.90 -10.79 -5.41
C ILE A 74 13.06 -10.01 -6.41
N LEU A 75 12.58 -10.69 -7.46
CA LEU A 75 11.72 -10.06 -8.47
C LEU A 75 10.41 -9.55 -7.86
N ALA A 76 9.78 -10.33 -6.98
CA ALA A 76 8.56 -9.93 -6.29
C ALA A 76 8.75 -8.71 -5.41
N PHE A 77 9.87 -8.65 -4.67
CA PHE A 77 10.18 -7.51 -3.84
C PHE A 77 10.53 -6.26 -4.66
N GLN A 78 11.25 -6.42 -5.78
CA GLN A 78 11.52 -5.34 -6.73
C GLN A 78 10.23 -4.77 -7.32
N ALA A 79 9.29 -5.64 -7.70
CA ALA A 79 7.97 -5.24 -8.18
C ALA A 79 7.17 -4.49 -7.10
N ALA A 80 7.19 -4.97 -5.85
CA ALA A 80 6.52 -4.29 -4.74
C ALA A 80 7.12 -2.90 -4.46
N ILE A 81 8.45 -2.75 -4.47
CA ILE A 81 9.12 -1.45 -4.37
C ILE A 81 8.72 -0.56 -5.55
N TRP A 82 8.69 -1.09 -6.77
CA TRP A 82 8.28 -0.31 -7.93
C TRP A 82 6.86 0.25 -7.76
N GLN A 83 5.91 -0.56 -7.28
CA GLN A 83 4.55 -0.13 -6.99
C GLN A 83 4.48 0.92 -5.87
N TRP A 84 5.37 0.84 -4.87
CA TRP A 84 5.47 1.84 -3.82
C TRP A 84 5.99 3.19 -4.34
N MET A 85 6.99 3.16 -5.23
CA MET A 85 7.69 4.34 -5.74
C MET A 85 7.00 5.02 -6.93
N ASN A 86 6.09 4.33 -7.64
CA ASN A 86 5.49 4.86 -8.87
C ASN A 86 3.98 5.06 -8.74
N PRO A 87 3.44 6.14 -9.32
CA PRO A 87 2.00 6.37 -9.34
C PRO A 87 1.30 5.34 -10.25
N VAL A 88 0.33 4.63 -9.70
CA VAL A 88 -0.42 3.59 -10.42
C VAL A 88 -1.34 4.19 -11.49
N LYS A 89 -1.87 5.39 -11.26
CA LYS A 89 -2.71 6.10 -12.23
C LYS A 89 -2.32 7.56 -12.38
N LYS A 90 -2.61 8.12 -13.55
CA LYS A 90 -2.41 9.54 -13.86
C LYS A 90 -3.24 10.39 -12.90
N GLY A 91 -2.59 11.38 -12.27
CA GLY A 91 -3.24 12.29 -11.31
C GLY A 91 -3.25 11.79 -9.87
N GLN A 92 -2.62 10.65 -9.58
CA GLN A 92 -2.36 10.18 -8.22
C GLN A 92 -0.87 10.35 -7.87
N PRO A 93 -0.54 10.64 -6.61
CA PRO A 93 0.84 10.52 -6.13
C PRO A 93 1.24 9.04 -5.99
N SER A 94 2.55 8.78 -5.93
CA SER A 94 3.05 7.47 -5.49
C SER A 94 2.77 7.27 -3.99
N ALA A 95 2.80 6.02 -3.52
CA ALA A 95 2.68 5.74 -2.09
C ALA A 95 3.86 6.33 -1.30
N HIS A 96 5.06 6.28 -1.88
CA HIS A 96 6.25 6.97 -1.37
C HIS A 96 5.99 8.47 -1.15
N ASP A 97 5.57 9.19 -2.19
CA ASP A 97 5.34 10.64 -2.11
C ASP A 97 4.22 11.00 -1.13
N ALA A 98 3.17 10.18 -1.10
CA ALA A 98 2.03 10.36 -0.20
C ALA A 98 2.39 10.13 1.26
N PHE A 99 3.34 9.23 1.56
CA PHE A 99 3.78 8.96 2.92
C PHE A 99 4.83 9.97 3.41
N VAL A 100 5.85 10.23 2.59
CA VAL A 100 6.94 11.15 2.96
C VAL A 100 6.46 12.60 2.98
N GLY A 101 5.43 12.93 2.19
CA GLY A 101 4.85 14.27 2.15
C GLY A 101 5.67 15.27 1.34
N ASN A 102 6.44 14.79 0.36
CA ASN A 102 7.23 15.65 -0.54
C ASN A 102 6.36 16.56 -1.43
N GLY A 103 5.08 16.20 -1.63
CA GLY A 103 4.11 16.99 -2.38
C GLY A 103 3.14 17.76 -1.48
N LYS A 104 2.85 19.03 -1.82
CA LYS A 104 1.77 19.79 -1.18
C LYS A 104 0.41 19.20 -1.59
N PRO A 105 -0.52 18.92 -0.65
CA PRO A 105 -1.87 18.49 -0.98
C PRO A 105 -2.54 19.49 -1.93
N THR A 106 -3.17 18.98 -2.98
CA THR A 106 -3.93 19.82 -3.91
C THR A 106 -5.23 20.28 -3.25
N LYS A 107 -5.90 21.29 -3.82
CA LYS A 107 -7.24 21.70 -3.36
C LYS A 107 -8.23 20.52 -3.34
N ASN A 108 -8.11 19.59 -4.29
CA ASN A 108 -8.94 18.40 -4.35
C ASN A 108 -8.65 17.44 -3.20
N ASP A 109 -7.39 17.31 -2.80
CA ASP A 109 -6.98 16.47 -1.66
C ASP A 109 -7.55 17.02 -0.35
N THR A 110 -7.47 18.34 -0.13
CA THR A 110 -8.06 18.98 1.05
C THR A 110 -9.58 18.77 1.11
N LEU A 111 -10.29 18.97 0.00
CA LEU A 111 -11.74 18.74 -0.08
C LEU A 111 -12.13 17.26 0.09
N SER A 112 -11.20 16.36 -0.21
CA SER A 112 -11.35 14.91 -0.09
C SER A 112 -10.83 14.35 1.23
N LYS A 113 -10.42 15.23 2.17
CA LYS A 113 -9.81 14.91 3.47
C LYS A 113 -8.53 14.07 3.36
N ARG A 114 -7.84 14.10 2.22
CA ARG A 114 -6.60 13.35 1.99
C ARG A 114 -5.42 14.14 2.55
N VAL A 115 -4.73 13.54 3.51
CA VAL A 115 -3.57 14.12 4.19
C VAL A 115 -2.36 13.20 4.06
N PRO A 116 -1.13 13.73 3.88
CA PRO A 116 0.05 12.88 3.74
C PRO A 116 0.21 11.94 4.95
N GLY A 117 0.37 10.64 4.71
CA GLY A 117 0.41 9.63 5.76
C GLY A 117 -0.05 8.24 5.33
N LEU A 118 -0.10 7.31 6.28
CA LEU A 118 -0.49 5.92 6.05
C LEU A 118 -1.91 5.81 5.47
N GLY A 119 -2.85 6.64 5.94
CA GLY A 119 -4.22 6.70 5.41
C GLY A 119 -4.25 6.92 3.90
N THR A 120 -3.49 7.90 3.41
CA THR A 120 -3.44 8.20 1.98
C THR A 120 -2.76 7.09 1.18
N THR A 121 -1.75 6.40 1.74
CA THR A 121 -1.17 5.22 1.07
C THR A 121 -2.18 4.09 0.92
N MET A 122 -3.02 3.82 1.94
CA MET A 122 -4.13 2.86 1.84
C MET A 122 -5.14 3.29 0.77
N ASN A 123 -5.41 4.59 0.65
CA ASN A 123 -6.32 5.13 -0.35
C ASN A 123 -5.79 4.96 -1.79
N ILE A 124 -4.49 5.17 -2.02
CA ILE A 124 -3.86 4.97 -3.33
C ILE A 124 -3.91 3.49 -3.74
N LEU A 125 -3.58 2.60 -2.81
CA LEU A 125 -3.43 1.17 -3.10
C LEU A 125 -4.77 0.43 -3.13
N TYR A 126 -5.69 0.76 -2.22
CA TYR A 126 -6.90 -0.02 -1.95
C TYR A 126 -8.14 0.85 -1.71
N GLY A 127 -8.14 2.12 -2.11
CA GLY A 127 -9.10 3.13 -1.63
C GLY A 127 -10.57 2.73 -1.74
N ASP A 128 -10.96 2.02 -2.79
CA ASP A 128 -12.33 1.56 -3.01
C ASP A 128 -12.79 0.52 -1.99
N ASN A 129 -11.86 -0.27 -1.48
CA ASN A 129 -12.14 -1.39 -0.57
C ASN A 129 -12.05 -1.00 0.90
N VAL A 130 -11.24 0.01 1.24
CA VAL A 130 -10.89 0.30 2.65
C VAL A 130 -11.16 1.74 3.09
N CYS A 131 -11.39 2.69 2.17
CA CYS A 131 -11.55 4.11 2.51
C CYS A 131 -12.99 4.60 2.28
N ASN A 132 -13.34 5.72 2.93
CA ASN A 132 -14.67 6.35 2.91
C ASN A 132 -15.83 5.44 3.41
N GLN A 133 -15.53 4.53 4.34
CA GLN A 133 -16.49 3.57 4.90
C GLN A 133 -16.48 3.55 6.44
N GLY A 134 -15.84 4.55 7.06
CA GLY A 134 -15.58 4.54 8.51
C GLY A 134 -14.42 3.60 8.87
N ASP A 135 -14.32 3.28 10.17
CA ASP A 135 -13.30 2.36 10.65
C ASP A 135 -13.69 0.91 10.35
N VAL A 136 -13.08 0.35 9.30
CA VAL A 136 -13.27 -1.04 8.87
C VAL A 136 -12.12 -1.93 9.33
N ASP A 137 -12.40 -3.19 9.63
CA ASP A 137 -11.40 -4.16 10.11
C ASP A 137 -10.19 -4.28 9.17
N SER A 138 -10.43 -4.26 7.86
CA SER A 138 -9.37 -4.34 6.85
C SER A 138 -8.36 -3.19 6.95
N MET A 139 -8.82 -1.99 7.31
CA MET A 139 -7.97 -0.82 7.52
C MET A 139 -7.25 -0.93 8.87
N ASN A 140 -7.98 -1.30 9.93
CA ASN A 140 -7.41 -1.45 11.28
C ASN A 140 -6.32 -2.53 11.35
N ILE A 141 -6.42 -3.59 10.55
CA ILE A 141 -5.35 -4.59 10.39
C ILE A 141 -4.08 -3.95 9.83
N ILE A 142 -4.19 -3.09 8.81
CA ILE A 142 -3.03 -2.39 8.21
C ILE A 142 -2.40 -1.45 9.23
N ILE A 143 -3.21 -0.64 9.91
CA ILE A 143 -2.74 0.28 10.97
C ILE A 143 -2.03 -0.51 12.07
N SER A 144 -2.59 -1.64 12.51
CA SER A 144 -1.97 -2.48 13.55
C SER A 144 -0.62 -3.04 13.12
N HIS A 145 -0.46 -3.43 11.85
CA HIS A 145 0.82 -3.87 11.31
C HIS A 145 1.84 -2.73 11.27
N TYR A 146 1.41 -1.52 10.90
CA TYR A 146 2.29 -0.36 10.90
C TYR A 146 2.85 -0.09 12.30
N LEU A 147 1.98 -0.05 13.30
CA LEU A 147 2.40 0.13 14.70
C LEU A 147 3.33 -1.00 15.17
N TYR A 148 3.07 -2.24 14.78
CA TYR A 148 3.94 -3.37 15.08
C TYR A 148 5.34 -3.23 14.45
N TYR A 149 5.43 -2.83 13.18
CA TYR A 149 6.72 -2.62 12.53
C TYR A 149 7.49 -1.43 13.10
N LEU A 150 6.80 -0.38 13.57
CA LEU A 150 7.46 0.72 14.28
C LEU A 150 8.09 0.27 15.59
N ASP A 151 7.43 -0.61 16.35
CA ASP A 151 8.01 -1.20 17.57
C ASP A 151 9.22 -2.08 17.24
N LEU A 152 9.12 -2.94 16.22
CA LEU A 152 10.22 -3.82 15.82
C LEU A 152 11.47 -3.06 15.37
N MET A 153 11.28 -1.86 14.80
CA MET A 153 12.38 -1.01 14.34
C MET A 153 12.88 -0.03 15.41
N ASP A 154 12.40 -0.16 16.65
CA ASP A 154 12.76 0.72 17.78
C ASP A 154 12.44 2.21 17.49
N VAL A 155 11.40 2.46 16.70
CA VAL A 155 10.90 3.80 16.39
C VAL A 155 9.79 4.22 17.36
N GLY A 156 8.98 3.26 17.82
CA GLY A 156 7.87 3.50 18.74
C GLY A 156 6.57 3.91 18.06
N ARG A 157 5.43 3.58 18.69
CA ARG A 157 4.08 3.84 18.16
C ARG A 157 3.70 5.31 18.21
N GLU A 158 4.24 6.04 19.18
CA GLU A 158 4.05 7.47 19.36
C GLU A 158 4.51 8.28 18.14
N GLU A 159 5.49 7.75 17.42
CA GLU A 159 6.04 8.35 16.20
C GLU A 159 5.18 8.13 14.96
N ALA A 160 4.13 7.29 15.06
CA ALA A 160 3.18 7.01 13.98
C ALA A 160 2.39 8.26 13.56
N GLY A 161 2.20 9.22 14.48
CA GLY A 161 1.41 10.42 14.28
C GLY A 161 -0.06 10.29 14.70
N PRO A 162 -0.84 11.36 14.58
CA PRO A 162 -2.25 11.36 14.99
C PRO A 162 -3.09 10.47 14.08
N HIS A 163 -4.26 10.06 14.61
CA HIS A 163 -5.15 9.11 13.95
C HIS A 163 -5.50 9.52 12.50
N GLU A 164 -5.69 10.81 12.24
CA GLU A 164 -5.98 11.36 10.91
C GLU A 164 -4.92 11.05 9.82
N LEU A 165 -3.66 10.85 10.21
CA LEU A 165 -2.60 10.43 9.28
C LEU A 165 -2.58 8.90 9.08
N LEU A 166 -3.14 8.16 10.04
CA LEU A 166 -3.16 6.70 10.07
C LEU A 166 -4.38 6.13 9.35
N THR A 167 -5.53 6.80 9.45
CA THR A 167 -6.81 6.31 8.92
C THR A 167 -7.13 6.87 7.54
N CYS A 168 -7.91 6.12 6.76
CA CYS A 168 -8.59 6.62 5.57
C CYS A 168 -10.13 6.52 5.67
N ALA A 169 -10.67 6.36 6.88
CA ALA A 169 -12.10 6.21 7.17
C ALA A 169 -12.98 7.26 6.47
N GLU A 170 -12.52 8.52 6.45
CA GLU A 170 -13.26 9.66 5.88
C GLU A 170 -12.67 10.18 4.55
N GLN A 171 -11.60 9.55 4.05
CA GLN A 171 -10.94 10.01 2.84
C GLN A 171 -11.68 9.52 1.60
N LYS A 172 -12.09 10.43 0.71
CA LYS A 172 -12.71 10.01 -0.56
C LYS A 172 -11.71 9.19 -1.39
N PRO A 173 -12.10 8.02 -1.95
CA PRO A 173 -11.22 7.18 -2.74
C PRO A 173 -10.66 7.94 -3.95
N PHE A 174 -9.41 7.71 -4.33
CA PHE A 174 -8.91 8.29 -5.59
C PHE A 174 -9.56 7.69 -6.84
N ASN A 175 -10.07 6.45 -6.77
CA ASN A 175 -10.52 5.68 -7.93
C ASN A 175 -11.88 4.97 -7.74
N PRO A 176 -12.93 5.62 -7.22
CA PRO A 176 -14.15 4.92 -6.81
C PRO A 176 -14.74 4.04 -7.93
N SER A 177 -14.86 2.74 -7.66
CA SER A 177 -15.46 1.73 -8.56
C SER A 177 -16.91 2.05 -8.96
N SER A 178 -17.64 2.82 -8.16
CA SER A 178 -18.88 3.47 -8.55
C SER A 178 -18.63 4.97 -8.69
N ALA A 179 -18.78 5.49 -9.91
CA ALA A 179 -18.89 6.93 -10.10
C ALA A 179 -20.04 7.43 -9.22
N PRO A 180 -19.88 8.52 -8.45
CA PRO A 180 -21.05 9.21 -7.93
C PRO A 180 -21.88 9.60 -9.15
N ALA A 181 -23.15 9.19 -9.20
CA ALA A 181 -24.09 9.78 -10.13
C ALA A 181 -23.95 11.31 -9.97
N ALA A 182 -23.53 11.98 -11.04
CA ALA A 182 -23.52 13.43 -11.07
C ALA A 182 -24.98 13.87 -10.87
N SER A 183 -25.31 14.31 -9.66
CA SER A 183 -26.57 14.98 -9.39
C SER A 183 -26.56 16.26 -10.21
N SER A 184 -27.33 16.24 -11.28
CA SER A 184 -27.69 17.39 -12.12
C SER A 184 -28.59 18.35 -11.35
#